data_AF-A0A350Y719-F1
#
_entry.id   AF-A0A350Y719-F1
#
_cell.length_a   1.000
_cell.length_b   1.000
_cell.length_c   1.000
_cell.angle_alpha   90.00
_cell.angle_beta   90.00
_cell.angle_gamma   90.00
#
_symmetry.space_group_name_H-M   'P 1'
#
loop_
_entity.id
_entity.type
_entity.pdbx_description
1 polymer ?
#
loop_
_entity_poly.entity_id
_entity_poly.type
_entity_poly.pdbx_seq_one_letter_code
_entity_poly.pdbx_strand_id
1 'polypeptide(L)'
;MGYTSDVAFILKFEITEQFHDYIQRYDNDDKSVAELMNECKQTVKSDSGDILYYWEFIKCSSGNAAVFVIERFIDQLDIEDKSDKYLFIRMGEEWDDIEERGYFGDRYGNNVFLIEVVREIIFWQKS
;
A
#
# COMPACT_ATOMS: atom_id res chain seq x y z
N MET A 1 -2.84 0.94 22.01
CA MET A 1 -1.76 1.75 21.42
C MET A 1 -1.87 1.54 19.93
N GLY A 2 -1.99 2.62 19.15
CA GLY A 2 -2.05 2.53 17.69
C GLY A 2 -0.66 2.76 17.14
N TYR A 3 -0.22 1.89 16.24
CA TYR A 3 1.04 2.06 15.53
C TYR A 3 0.77 2.84 14.25
N THR A 4 1.65 3.73 13.81
CA THR A 4 1.56 4.30 12.46
C THR A 4 2.43 3.53 11.49
N SER A 5 1.97 3.37 10.26
CA SER A 5 2.75 2.74 9.20
C SER A 5 2.75 3.61 7.94
N ASP A 6 3.80 3.50 7.16
CA ASP A 6 3.80 3.93 5.77
C ASP A 6 3.53 2.70 4.91
N VAL A 7 2.65 2.84 3.92
CA VAL A 7 2.23 1.74 3.06
C VAL A 7 2.42 2.14 1.61
N ALA A 8 3.18 1.33 0.86
CA ALA A 8 3.22 1.37 -0.59
C ALA A 8 2.54 0.12 -1.15
N PHE A 9 1.64 0.30 -2.10
CA PHE A 9 0.94 -0.80 -2.75
C PHE A 9 0.94 -0.63 -4.26
N ILE A 10 1.63 -1.52 -4.95
CA ILE A 10 1.68 -1.59 -6.41
C ILE A 10 0.73 -2.68 -6.89
N LEU A 11 -0.06 -2.35 -7.91
CA LEU A 11 -0.92 -3.27 -8.63
C LEU A 11 -0.59 -3.27 -10.12
N LYS A 12 -0.50 -4.46 -10.72
CA LYS A 12 -0.57 -4.59 -12.17
C LYS A 12 -1.92 -4.08 -12.68
N PHE A 13 -1.93 -3.54 -13.89
CA PHE A 13 -3.14 -3.11 -14.58
C PHE A 13 -4.27 -4.16 -14.53
N GLU A 14 -3.93 -5.44 -14.73
CA GLU A 14 -4.86 -6.57 -14.78
C GLU A 14 -5.72 -6.74 -13.51
N ILE A 15 -5.22 -6.34 -12.34
CA ILE A 15 -5.92 -6.48 -11.06
C ILE A 15 -6.33 -5.14 -10.44
N THR A 16 -6.04 -4.04 -11.14
CA THR A 16 -6.37 -2.70 -10.67
C THR A 16 -7.89 -2.49 -10.59
N GLU A 17 -8.63 -2.91 -11.61
CA GLU A 17 -10.10 -2.86 -11.58
C GLU A 17 -10.67 -3.77 -10.48
N GLN A 18 -10.08 -4.95 -10.27
CA GLN A 18 -10.46 -5.86 -9.19
C GLN A 18 -10.32 -5.18 -7.81
N PHE A 19 -9.26 -4.39 -7.61
CA PHE A 19 -9.05 -3.62 -6.38
C PHE A 19 -10.06 -2.48 -6.22
N HIS A 20 -10.34 -1.72 -7.28
CA HIS A 20 -11.34 -0.65 -7.23
C HIS A 20 -12.74 -1.19 -6.94
N ASP A 21 -13.12 -2.30 -7.57
CA ASP A 21 -14.38 -2.99 -7.28
C ASP A 21 -14.42 -3.51 -5.83
N TYR A 22 -13.29 -4.04 -5.34
CA TYR A 22 -13.18 -4.51 -3.95
C TYR A 22 -13.41 -3.39 -2.95
N ILE A 23 -12.73 -2.26 -3.15
CA ILE A 23 -12.88 -1.04 -2.35
C ILE A 23 -14.34 -0.56 -2.40
N GLN A 24 -14.93 -0.42 -3.58
CA GLN A 24 -16.31 0.07 -3.70
C GLN A 24 -17.33 -0.83 -3.00
N ARG A 25 -17.13 -2.15 -3.01
CA ARG A 25 -18.00 -3.08 -2.28
C ARG A 25 -17.86 -2.89 -0.77
N TYR A 26 -16.63 -2.76 -0.29
CA TYR A 26 -16.35 -2.54 1.14
C TYR A 26 -16.81 -1.17 1.65
N ASP A 27 -16.77 -0.12 0.82
CA ASP A 27 -17.22 1.22 1.17
C ASP A 27 -18.73 1.30 1.49
N ASN A 28 -19.53 0.39 0.92
CA ASN A 28 -20.96 0.29 1.23
C ASN A 28 -21.22 -0.31 2.62
N ASP A 29 -20.26 -1.06 3.17
CA ASP A 29 -20.38 -1.77 4.44
C ASP A 29 -19.65 -1.04 5.59
N ASP A 30 -18.60 -0.27 5.29
CA ASP A 30 -17.74 0.39 6.28
C ASP A 30 -17.12 1.69 5.72
N LYS A 31 -17.38 2.84 6.38
CA LYS A 31 -16.90 4.18 5.95
C LYS A 31 -15.38 4.33 5.89
N SER A 32 -14.66 3.40 6.50
CA SER A 32 -13.20 3.36 6.55
C SER A 32 -12.51 3.25 5.19
N VAL A 33 -13.23 2.82 4.14
CA VAL A 33 -12.64 2.61 2.82
C VAL A 33 -12.58 3.90 2.00
N ALA A 34 -13.64 4.71 2.01
CA ALA A 34 -13.56 6.08 1.51
C ALA A 34 -12.48 6.88 2.27
N GLU A 35 -12.37 6.69 3.58
CA GLU A 35 -11.30 7.32 4.38
C GLU A 35 -9.91 6.85 3.93
N LEU A 36 -9.68 5.55 3.74
CA LEU A 36 -8.43 5.01 3.18
C LEU A 36 -8.05 5.71 1.88
N MET A 37 -8.98 5.79 0.92
CA MET A 37 -8.67 6.36 -0.39
C MET A 37 -8.48 7.87 -0.34
N ASN A 38 -9.19 8.58 0.53
CA ASN A 38 -9.01 10.01 0.76
C ASN A 38 -7.70 10.33 1.49
N GLU A 39 -7.21 9.43 2.34
CA GLU A 39 -5.93 9.54 3.05
C GLU A 39 -4.75 9.07 2.19
N CYS A 40 -4.99 8.57 0.96
CA CYS A 40 -3.94 8.23 0.02
C CYS A 40 -3.15 9.49 -0.34
N LYS A 41 -1.90 9.56 0.11
CA LYS A 41 -1.02 10.70 -0.10
C LYS A 41 -0.62 10.82 -1.57
N GLN A 42 -0.42 9.69 -2.24
CA GLN A 42 0.02 9.68 -3.63
C GLN A 42 -0.50 8.46 -4.38
N THR A 43 -1.03 8.72 -5.58
CA THR A 43 -1.40 7.68 -6.55
C THR A 43 -0.65 7.97 -7.86
N VAL A 44 0.12 7.01 -8.35
CA VAL A 44 0.87 7.12 -9.61
C VAL A 44 0.43 6.02 -10.55
N LYS A 45 0.12 6.38 -11.81
CA LYS A 45 -0.23 5.42 -12.86
C LYS A 45 0.87 5.40 -13.92
N SER A 46 1.33 4.21 -14.29
CA SER A 46 2.32 4.02 -15.36
C SER A 46 1.67 4.03 -16.75
N ASP A 47 2.49 4.07 -17.79
CA ASP A 47 2.04 3.95 -19.19
C ASP A 47 1.41 2.58 -19.49
N SER A 48 1.86 1.52 -18.81
CA SER A 48 1.28 0.17 -18.88
C SER A 48 -0.07 0.06 -18.15
N GLY A 49 -0.45 1.08 -17.39
CA GLY A 49 -1.67 1.11 -16.61
C GLY A 49 -1.55 0.55 -15.19
N ASP A 50 -0.35 0.15 -14.77
CA ASP A 50 -0.06 -0.26 -13.40
C ASP A 50 -0.20 0.94 -12.46
N ILE A 51 -0.59 0.70 -11.21
CA ILE A 51 -0.85 1.77 -10.24
C ILE A 51 -0.06 1.54 -8.95
N LEU A 52 0.61 2.58 -8.49
CA LEU A 52 1.19 2.71 -7.15
C LEU A 52 0.27 3.59 -6.30
N TYR A 53 -0.09 3.09 -5.11
CA TYR A 53 -0.69 3.86 -4.04
C TYR A 53 0.30 4.01 -2.89
N TYR A 54 0.32 5.18 -2.27
CA TYR A 54 1.16 5.47 -1.12
C TYR A 54 0.36 6.19 -0.03
N TRP A 55 0.41 5.62 1.17
CA TRP A 55 -0.13 6.18 2.40
C TRP A 55 1.02 6.44 3.36
N GLU A 56 0.98 7.59 4.02
CA GLU A 56 1.98 8.01 5.00
C GLU A 56 1.30 8.15 6.37
N PHE A 57 1.95 7.64 7.41
CA PHE A 57 1.47 7.68 8.80
C PHE A 57 0.05 7.13 9.02
N ILE A 58 -0.35 6.10 8.27
CA ILE A 58 -1.67 5.47 8.46
C ILE A 58 -1.71 4.72 9.80
N LYS A 59 -2.71 5.00 10.63
CA LYS A 59 -2.79 4.39 11.97
C LYS A 59 -3.23 2.94 11.91
N CYS A 60 -2.36 1.98 12.14
CA CYS A 60 -2.70 0.58 12.40
C CYS A 60 -3.09 0.38 13.89
N SER A 61 -4.23 0.92 14.33
CA SER A 61 -4.84 0.47 15.59
C SER A 61 -5.85 -0.64 15.32
N SER A 62 -6.06 -1.55 16.27
CA SER A 62 -7.16 -2.52 16.21
C SER A 62 -8.49 -1.79 15.97
N GLY A 63 -9.01 -1.86 14.74
CA GLY A 63 -10.20 -1.12 14.30
C GLY A 63 -9.98 -0.03 13.26
N ASN A 64 -8.73 0.26 12.85
CA ASN A 64 -8.52 1.07 11.66
C ASN A 64 -8.60 0.18 10.42
N ALA A 65 -9.73 0.26 9.74
CA ALA A 65 -10.08 -0.67 8.68
C ALA A 65 -9.32 -0.41 7.36
N ALA A 66 -8.62 0.71 7.24
CA ALA A 66 -7.92 1.10 6.02
C ALA A 66 -6.80 0.12 5.61
N VAL A 67 -5.81 -0.14 6.49
CA VAL A 67 -4.74 -1.12 6.18
C VAL A 67 -5.29 -2.54 6.11
N PHE A 68 -6.25 -2.86 6.96
CA PHE A 68 -6.88 -4.17 7.00
C PHE A 68 -7.67 -4.49 5.71
N VAL A 69 -8.25 -3.49 5.05
CA VAL A 69 -8.90 -3.64 3.73
C VAL A 69 -7.88 -4.01 2.67
N ILE A 70 -6.70 -3.39 2.68
CA ILE A 70 -5.59 -3.74 1.78
C ILE A 70 -5.10 -5.16 2.08
N GLU A 71 -4.83 -5.49 3.34
CA GLU A 71 -4.38 -6.82 3.77
C GLU A 71 -5.38 -7.91 3.36
N ARG A 72 -6.69 -7.70 3.56
CA ARG A 72 -7.71 -8.65 3.15
C ARG A 72 -7.79 -8.81 1.63
N PHE A 73 -7.59 -7.73 0.88
CA PHE A 73 -7.51 -7.83 -0.57
C PHE A 73 -6.29 -8.64 -1.00
N ILE A 74 -5.15 -8.43 -0.35
CA ILE A 74 -3.92 -9.20 -0.57
C ILE A 74 -4.14 -10.68 -0.23
N ASP A 75 -4.78 -10.99 0.90
CA ASP A 75 -5.09 -12.36 1.28
C ASP A 75 -5.97 -13.05 0.23
N GLN A 76 -6.92 -12.33 -0.37
CA GLN A 76 -7.70 -12.83 -1.50
C GLN A 76 -6.81 -13.10 -2.73
N LEU A 77 -5.91 -12.19 -3.08
CA LEU A 77 -4.99 -12.37 -4.21
C LEU A 77 -4.05 -13.57 -4.00
N ASP A 78 -3.59 -13.79 -2.76
CA ASP A 78 -2.74 -14.94 -2.42
C ASP A 78 -3.51 -16.26 -2.56
N ILE A 79 -4.77 -16.30 -2.13
CA ILE A 79 -5.65 -17.47 -2.34
C ILE A 79 -5.88 -17.72 -3.84
N GLU A 80 -5.95 -16.66 -4.65
CA GLU A 80 -6.12 -16.72 -6.10
C GLU A 80 -4.81 -17.00 -6.86
N ASP A 81 -3.69 -17.22 -6.17
CA ASP A 81 -2.34 -17.42 -6.74
C ASP A 81 -1.88 -16.24 -7.64
N LYS A 82 -2.20 -15.01 -7.23
CA LYS A 82 -1.90 -13.75 -7.95
C LYS A 82 -0.77 -12.94 -7.31
N SER A 83 0.12 -13.60 -6.57
CA SER A 83 1.25 -12.94 -5.92
C SER A 83 2.22 -12.25 -6.90
N ASP A 84 2.22 -12.62 -8.19
CA ASP A 84 3.00 -11.95 -9.24
C ASP A 84 2.38 -10.64 -9.75
N LYS A 85 1.18 -10.27 -9.26
CA LYS A 85 0.39 -9.14 -9.74
C LYS A 85 0.45 -7.92 -8.82
N TYR A 86 0.98 -8.07 -7.61
CA TYR A 86 1.08 -6.98 -6.64
C TYR A 86 2.43 -6.95 -5.91
N LEU A 87 2.76 -5.78 -5.38
CA LEU A 87 3.83 -5.60 -4.39
C LEU A 87 3.29 -4.71 -3.27
N PHE A 88 3.28 -5.23 -2.06
CA PHE A 88 2.88 -4.53 -0.86
C PHE A 88 4.08 -4.35 0.05
N ILE A 89 4.32 -3.12 0.48
CA ILE A 89 5.39 -2.77 1.42
C ILE A 89 4.75 -1.96 2.54
N ARG A 90 4.87 -2.44 3.78
CA ARG A 90 4.47 -1.72 4.99
C ARG A 90 5.70 -1.48 5.84
N MET A 91 5.97 -0.22 6.16
CA MET A 91 6.99 0.16 7.12
C MET A 91 6.28 0.63 8.40
N GLY A 92 6.42 -0.13 9.47
CA GLY A 92 5.93 0.24 10.79
C GLY A 92 6.81 1.26 11.49
N GLU A 93 6.75 1.33 12.81
CA GLU A 93 7.46 2.34 13.61
C GLU A 93 8.93 1.98 13.87
N GLU A 94 9.24 0.70 13.99
CA GLU A 94 10.60 0.21 14.24
C GLU A 94 11.37 0.05 12.93
N TRP A 95 12.69 0.18 13.00
CA TRP A 95 13.55 0.28 11.80
C TRP A 95 13.55 -0.98 10.94
N ASP A 96 13.30 -2.13 11.57
CA ASP A 96 13.23 -3.47 11.01
C ASP A 96 11.79 -3.99 10.86
N ASP A 97 10.78 -3.20 11.24
CA ASP A 97 9.36 -3.52 11.00
C ASP A 97 9.00 -3.15 9.56
N ILE A 98 9.63 -3.83 8.61
CA ILE A 98 9.29 -3.76 7.19
C ILE A 98 8.68 -5.10 6.81
N GLU A 99 7.43 -5.05 6.38
CA GLU A 99 6.71 -6.17 5.80
C GLU A 99 6.63 -5.99 4.29
N GLU A 100 7.02 -7.03 3.55
CA GLU A 100 6.90 -7.08 2.10
C GLU A 100 6.08 -8.32 1.71
N ARG A 101 5.05 -8.13 0.88
CA ARG A 101 4.20 -9.21 0.34
C ARG A 101 4.06 -9.06 -1.18
N GLY A 102 3.89 -10.18 -1.87
CA GLY A 102 3.84 -10.23 -3.32
C GLY A 102 5.22 -10.14 -3.97
N TYR A 103 5.29 -10.48 -5.25
CA TYR A 103 6.53 -10.57 -6.01
C TYR A 103 6.47 -9.75 -7.29
N PHE A 104 5.52 -8.82 -7.45
CA PHE A 104 5.47 -7.99 -8.64
C PHE A 104 6.70 -7.09 -8.72
N GLY A 105 7.68 -7.60 -9.47
CA GLY A 105 8.93 -6.96 -9.78
C GLY A 105 9.86 -6.73 -8.60
N ASP A 106 9.69 -7.44 -7.48
CA ASP A 106 10.45 -7.28 -6.23
C ASP A 106 10.84 -5.81 -5.91
N ARG A 107 11.72 -5.52 -4.95
CA ARG A 107 12.16 -4.12 -4.71
C ARG A 107 13.22 -3.64 -5.73
N TYR A 108 13.82 -4.59 -6.45
CA TYR A 108 14.95 -4.46 -7.37
C TYR A 108 14.73 -5.14 -8.74
N GLY A 109 13.53 -5.66 -9.00
CA GLY A 109 13.17 -6.40 -10.21
C GLY A 109 12.42 -5.52 -11.22
N ASN A 110 11.67 -6.14 -12.13
CA ASN A 110 11.01 -5.45 -13.24
C ASN A 110 9.62 -4.89 -12.86
N ASN A 111 9.48 -4.21 -11.73
CA ASN A 111 8.30 -3.37 -11.53
C ASN A 111 8.52 -2.05 -12.31
N VAL A 112 7.44 -1.35 -12.64
CA VAL A 112 7.53 -0.07 -13.38
C VAL A 112 7.82 1.13 -12.47
N PHE A 113 7.95 0.93 -11.16
CA PHE A 113 8.10 1.96 -10.15
C PHE A 113 9.30 1.69 -9.23
N LEU A 114 10.38 2.44 -9.40
CA LEU A 114 11.51 2.36 -8.46
C LEU A 114 11.06 2.80 -7.05
N ILE A 115 11.03 1.87 -6.09
CA ILE A 115 10.71 2.15 -4.69
C ILE A 115 11.97 2.07 -3.83
N GLU A 116 12.30 3.20 -3.21
CA GLU A 116 13.30 3.27 -2.16
C GLU A 116 12.62 3.61 -0.84
N VAL A 117 12.70 2.69 0.13
CA VAL A 117 12.27 2.93 1.51
C VAL A 117 13.42 3.60 2.25
N VAL A 118 13.24 4.88 2.59
CA VAL A 118 14.19 5.71 3.34
C VAL A 118 13.53 6.32 4.57
N ARG A 119 14.27 6.43 5.67
CA ARG A 119 13.88 7.23 6.85
C ARG A 119 14.85 8.39 6.99
N GLU A 120 14.40 9.62 6.73
CA GLU A 120 15.27 10.80 6.78
C GLU A 120 14.88 11.82 7.86
N ILE A 121 15.91 12.38 8.50
CA ILE A 121 15.82 13.61 9.30
C ILE A 121 16.73 14.63 8.62
N ILE A 122 16.12 15.68 8.05
CA ILE A 122 16.86 16.76 7.39
C ILE A 122 16.87 17.98 8.30
N PHE A 123 18.06 18.50 8.61
CA PHE A 123 18.23 19.71 9.42
C PHE A 123 19.33 20.61 8.86
N TRP A 124 19.20 21.90 9.16
CA TRP A 124 20.13 22.93 8.71
C TRP A 124 20.62 23.75 9.90
N GLN A 125 21.85 24.25 9.81
CA GLN A 125 22.46 25.11 10.81
C GLN A 125 21.90 26.53 10.70
N LYS A 126 21.51 27.12 11.84
CA LYS A 126 21.20 28.55 11.88
C LYS A 126 22.46 29.35 11.58
N SER A 127 22.41 30.18 10.54
CA SER A 127 23.34 31.31 10.39
C SER A 127 22.95 32.43 11.34
#